data_AF-A0A5M8SMQ5-F1
#
_entry.id   AF-A0A5M8SMQ5-F1
#
_cell.length_a   1.000
_cell.length_b   1.000
_cell.length_c   1.000
_cell.angle_alpha   90.00
_cell.angle_beta   90.00
_cell.angle_gamma   90.00
#
_symmetry.space_group_name_H-M   'P 1'
#
loop_
_entity.id
_entity.type
_entity.pdbx_description
1 polymer ?
#
loop_
_entity_poly.entity_id
_entity_poly.type
_entity_poly.pdbx_seq_one_letter_code
_entity_poly.pdbx_strand_id
1 'polypeptide(L)'
;MTMRIAPGQMIGGVSAIKARDLLAQCRGAFRADWLEDKGYDLEQREVIIRELLALGYIEPSSEEHREPSPHPWYSVTDLGRSFSNALAARPITRAHAERTVAALKERIEQANRNPDFLFRVTEVVLYGSYLRGSESLGDIDIACRLEGKINGADGATLRDIYREHYHKSGRRWTGICCEFYWPREEVLLFLKNRQRSISLHEMDDFLTMEKDENFSYEVLLGDAAKIESELKEQAQKRAKGE
;
A
#
# COMPACT_ATOMS: atom_id res chain seq x y z
N MET A 1 -9.94 -7.99 -4.43
CA MET A 1 -9.73 -7.87 -5.90
C MET A 1 -9.14 -6.50 -6.17
N THR A 2 -7.92 -6.43 -6.70
CA THR A 2 -7.29 -5.14 -7.04
C THR A 2 -7.82 -4.67 -8.38
N MET A 3 -8.63 -3.61 -8.36
CA MET A 3 -9.16 -2.99 -9.57
C MET A 3 -8.02 -2.32 -10.36
N ARG A 4 -8.00 -2.51 -11.68
CA ARG A 4 -6.96 -1.96 -12.56
C ARG A 4 -7.57 -0.98 -13.55
N ILE A 5 -6.91 0.16 -13.70
CA ILE A 5 -7.25 1.17 -14.69
C ILE A 5 -6.47 0.87 -15.97
N ALA A 6 -7.16 0.67 -17.09
CA ALA A 6 -6.49 0.38 -18.36
C ALA A 6 -5.72 1.62 -18.86
N PRO A 7 -4.51 1.45 -19.45
CA PRO A 7 -3.77 2.56 -20.03
C PRO A 7 -4.59 3.29 -21.11
N GLY A 8 -4.72 4.61 -21.01
CA GLY A 8 -5.49 5.42 -21.98
C GLY A 8 -7.01 5.34 -21.84
N GLN A 9 -7.53 4.64 -20.83
CA GLN A 9 -8.97 4.63 -20.55
C GLN A 9 -9.46 6.05 -20.25
N MET A 10 -10.59 6.42 -20.86
CA MET A 10 -11.26 7.69 -20.66
C MET A 10 -12.58 7.45 -19.92
N ILE A 11 -12.92 8.37 -19.01
CA ILE A 11 -14.18 8.42 -18.28
C ILE A 11 -14.69 9.83 -18.44
N GLY A 12 -15.79 10.01 -19.16
CA GLY A 12 -16.40 11.31 -19.41
C GLY A 12 -15.45 12.39 -19.93
N GLY A 13 -14.59 12.03 -20.89
CA GLY A 13 -13.63 12.97 -21.50
C GLY A 13 -12.38 13.25 -20.66
N VAL A 14 -12.27 12.70 -19.44
CA VAL A 14 -11.02 12.73 -18.65
C VAL A 14 -10.35 11.37 -18.63
N SER A 15 -9.01 11.35 -18.48
CA SER A 15 -8.30 10.08 -18.27
C SER A 15 -8.81 9.40 -17.00
N ALA A 16 -8.92 8.09 -16.98
CA ALA A 16 -9.36 7.33 -15.81
C ALA A 16 -8.47 7.55 -14.57
N ILE A 17 -7.19 7.93 -14.74
CA ILE A 17 -6.31 8.37 -13.64
C ILE A 17 -6.85 9.64 -12.97
N LYS A 18 -7.24 10.65 -13.77
CA LYS A 18 -7.87 11.89 -13.26
C LYS A 18 -9.22 11.61 -12.61
N ALA A 19 -10.05 10.76 -13.20
CA ALA A 19 -11.33 10.35 -12.61
C ALA A 19 -11.14 9.67 -11.25
N ARG A 20 -10.13 8.80 -11.14
CA ARG A 20 -9.72 8.19 -9.87
C ARG A 20 -9.28 9.24 -8.86
N ASP A 21 -8.42 10.17 -9.26
CA ASP A 21 -7.92 11.22 -8.37
C ASP A 21 -9.05 12.15 -7.87
N LEU A 22 -10.10 12.37 -8.68
CA LEU A 22 -11.30 13.07 -8.25
C LEU A 22 -12.02 12.27 -7.16
N LEU A 23 -12.29 10.98 -7.38
CA LEU A 23 -12.97 10.16 -6.38
C LEU A 23 -12.14 10.00 -5.08
N ALA A 24 -10.82 9.97 -5.17
CA ALA A 24 -9.95 9.97 -3.99
C ALA A 24 -10.04 11.26 -3.15
N GLN A 25 -10.33 12.41 -3.78
CA GLN A 25 -10.41 13.71 -3.12
C GLN A 25 -11.76 13.98 -2.43
N CYS A 26 -12.86 13.39 -2.90
CA CYS A 26 -14.20 13.69 -2.40
C CYS A 26 -14.54 13.10 -1.02
N ARG A 27 -13.65 12.30 -0.41
CA ARG A 27 -13.85 11.69 0.93
C ARG A 27 -15.19 10.94 1.09
N GLY A 28 -15.71 10.35 0.01
CA GLY A 28 -16.86 9.45 0.03
C GLY A 28 -18.17 10.03 -0.49
N ALA A 29 -18.31 11.36 -0.62
CA ALA A 29 -19.47 11.99 -1.25
C ALA A 29 -19.12 13.37 -1.81
N PHE A 30 -19.81 13.82 -2.85
CA PHE A 30 -19.64 15.17 -3.41
C PHE A 30 -20.92 15.69 -4.06
N ARG A 31 -21.01 17.02 -4.14
CA ARG A 31 -22.06 17.74 -4.86
C ARG A 31 -21.62 18.00 -6.30
N ALA A 32 -22.54 18.00 -7.26
CA ALA A 32 -22.19 18.06 -8.69
C ALA A 32 -21.30 19.27 -9.07
N ASP A 33 -21.56 20.44 -8.50
CA ASP A 33 -20.82 21.70 -8.68
C ASP A 33 -19.38 21.64 -8.12
N TRP A 34 -19.05 20.68 -7.27
CA TRP A 34 -17.67 20.47 -6.82
C TRP A 34 -16.69 20.21 -7.97
N LEU A 35 -17.17 19.67 -9.10
CA LEU A 35 -16.34 19.49 -10.29
C LEU A 35 -16.00 20.84 -10.97
N GLU A 36 -16.81 21.87 -10.78
CA GLU A 36 -16.52 23.23 -11.27
C GLU A 36 -15.34 23.84 -10.52
N ASP A 37 -15.25 23.60 -9.20
CA ASP A 37 -14.08 23.94 -8.38
C ASP A 37 -12.80 23.20 -8.82
N LYS A 38 -12.95 22.08 -9.55
CA LYS A 38 -11.85 21.31 -10.14
C LYS A 38 -11.54 21.71 -11.58
N GLY A 39 -12.20 22.74 -12.09
CA GLY A 39 -11.96 23.31 -13.41
C GLY A 39 -12.69 22.60 -14.55
N TYR A 40 -13.76 21.85 -14.27
CA TYR A 40 -14.62 21.26 -15.29
C TYR A 40 -15.84 22.14 -15.53
N ASP A 41 -16.12 22.45 -16.79
CA ASP A 41 -17.33 23.21 -17.15
C ASP A 41 -18.61 22.35 -17.03
N LEU A 42 -19.76 22.98 -17.27
CA LEU A 42 -21.09 22.35 -17.16
C LEU A 42 -21.21 21.08 -18.02
N GLU A 43 -20.75 21.12 -19.26
CA GLU A 43 -20.85 19.99 -20.19
C GLU A 43 -19.94 18.86 -19.74
N GLN A 44 -18.69 19.18 -19.40
CA GLN A 44 -17.71 18.21 -18.89
C GLN A 44 -18.19 17.56 -17.59
N ARG A 45 -18.72 18.35 -16.66
CA ARG A 45 -19.29 17.87 -15.39
C ARG A 45 -20.36 16.82 -15.63
N GLU A 46 -21.31 17.10 -16.51
CA GLU A 46 -22.43 16.19 -16.79
C GLU A 46 -21.97 14.89 -17.44
N VAL A 47 -21.02 14.95 -18.37
CA VAL A 47 -20.45 13.76 -19.00
C VAL A 47 -19.66 12.93 -17.99
N ILE A 48 -18.83 13.56 -17.13
CA ILE A 48 -18.08 12.86 -16.07
C ILE A 48 -19.03 12.14 -15.12
N ILE A 49 -20.05 12.83 -14.60
CA ILE A 49 -21.01 12.24 -13.67
C ILE A 49 -21.77 11.08 -14.31
N ARG A 50 -22.24 11.25 -15.55
CA ARG A 50 -22.97 10.21 -16.29
C ARG A 50 -22.14 8.94 -16.45
N GLU A 51 -20.88 9.07 -16.84
CA GLU A 51 -20.00 7.91 -17.03
C GLU A 51 -19.62 7.25 -15.69
N LEU A 52 -19.41 8.02 -14.62
CA LEU A 52 -19.16 7.47 -13.29
C LEU A 52 -20.38 6.70 -12.74
N LEU A 53 -21.60 7.18 -13.00
CA LEU A 53 -22.84 6.47 -12.69
C LEU A 53 -22.96 5.19 -13.51
N ALA A 54 -22.71 5.26 -14.83
CA ALA A 54 -22.81 4.10 -15.72
C ALA A 54 -21.82 2.99 -15.35
N LEU A 55 -20.63 3.35 -14.86
CA LEU A 55 -19.62 2.42 -14.36
C LEU A 55 -19.91 1.94 -12.91
N GLY A 56 -20.91 2.50 -12.24
CA GLY A 56 -21.28 2.15 -10.86
C GLY A 56 -20.27 2.62 -9.81
N TYR A 57 -19.44 3.61 -10.13
CA TYR A 57 -18.46 4.16 -9.17
C TYR A 57 -19.09 5.16 -8.20
N ILE A 58 -20.17 5.79 -8.61
CA ILE A 58 -20.97 6.69 -7.77
C ILE A 58 -22.44 6.31 -7.90
N GLU A 59 -23.22 6.76 -6.93
CA GLU A 59 -24.67 6.63 -6.91
C GLU A 59 -25.29 7.94 -6.38
N PRO A 60 -26.56 8.26 -6.74
CA PRO A 60 -27.25 9.40 -6.15
C PRO A 60 -27.30 9.25 -4.62
N SER A 61 -26.90 10.29 -3.90
CA SER A 61 -26.95 10.26 -2.44
C SER A 61 -28.40 10.30 -1.96
N SER A 62 -28.77 9.37 -1.09
CA SER A 62 -30.05 9.38 -0.36
C SER A 62 -29.98 10.19 0.94
N GLU A 63 -28.81 10.70 1.32
CA GLU A 63 -28.64 11.46 2.55
C GLU A 63 -29.13 12.90 2.38
N GLU A 64 -29.88 13.36 3.38
CA GLU A 64 -30.26 14.77 3.52
C GLU A 64 -29.01 15.57 3.93
N HIS A 65 -28.30 16.10 2.95
CA HIS A 65 -27.12 16.91 3.22
C HIS A 65 -27.53 18.28 3.78
N ARG A 66 -26.76 18.74 4.79
CA ARG A 66 -27.11 19.84 5.72
C ARG A 66 -27.42 21.20 5.08
N GLU A 67 -27.15 21.38 3.79
CA GLU A 67 -27.36 22.65 3.07
C GLU A 67 -28.26 22.42 1.86
N PRO A 68 -29.41 23.13 1.76
CA PRO A 68 -30.23 23.14 0.55
C PRO A 68 -29.38 23.62 -0.62
N SER A 69 -29.27 22.81 -1.67
CA SER A 69 -28.53 23.16 -2.88
C SER A 69 -29.33 22.79 -4.12
N PRO A 70 -29.26 23.59 -5.20
CA PRO A 70 -29.85 23.24 -6.48
C PRO A 70 -29.08 22.11 -7.20
N HIS A 71 -27.91 21.71 -6.70
CA HIS A 71 -27.07 20.70 -7.31
C HIS A 71 -27.27 19.33 -6.64
N PRO A 72 -27.37 18.24 -7.43
CA PRO A 72 -27.52 16.90 -6.88
C PRO A 72 -26.24 16.45 -6.17
N TRP A 73 -26.43 15.56 -5.20
CA TRP A 73 -25.35 14.93 -4.45
C TRP A 73 -25.15 13.48 -4.88
N TYR A 74 -23.90 13.04 -4.82
CA TYR A 74 -23.48 11.69 -5.17
C TYR A 74 -22.61 11.10 -4.06
N SER A 75 -22.86 9.83 -3.75
CA SER A 75 -22.04 9.01 -2.86
C SER A 75 -21.14 8.10 -3.67
N VAL A 76 -19.92 7.88 -3.19
CA VAL A 76 -18.98 6.93 -3.80
C VAL A 76 -19.34 5.52 -3.33
N THR A 77 -19.56 4.61 -4.28
CA THR A 77 -19.87 3.20 -3.99
C THR A 77 -18.63 2.44 -3.52
N ASP A 78 -18.77 1.19 -3.07
CA ASP A 78 -17.60 0.34 -2.78
C ASP A 78 -16.74 0.08 -4.02
N LEU A 79 -17.36 -0.03 -5.20
CA LEU A 79 -16.64 -0.13 -6.46
C LEU A 79 -15.89 1.16 -6.77
N GLY A 80 -16.50 2.32 -6.53
CA GLY A 80 -15.84 3.63 -6.66
C GLY A 80 -14.68 3.82 -5.68
N ARG A 81 -14.81 3.32 -4.44
CA ARG A 81 -13.73 3.30 -3.44
C ARG A 81 -12.59 2.38 -3.87
N SER A 82 -12.91 1.21 -4.42
CA SER A 82 -11.91 0.31 -5.00
C SER A 82 -11.18 0.97 -6.17
N PHE A 83 -11.93 1.64 -7.05
CA PHE A 83 -11.38 2.41 -8.15
C PHE A 83 -10.50 3.57 -7.69
N SER A 84 -10.93 4.38 -6.71
CA SER A 84 -10.13 5.50 -6.18
C SER A 84 -8.82 5.04 -5.56
N ASN A 85 -8.81 3.84 -4.97
CA ASN A 85 -7.65 3.20 -4.39
C ASN A 85 -6.78 2.45 -5.42
N ALA A 86 -7.24 2.33 -6.68
CA ALA A 86 -6.51 1.62 -7.72
C ALA A 86 -5.17 2.31 -8.02
N LEU A 87 -4.10 1.51 -8.03
CA LEU A 87 -2.76 1.97 -8.40
C LEU A 87 -2.74 2.36 -9.89
N ALA A 88 -2.61 3.66 -10.18
CA ALA A 88 -2.39 4.18 -11.53
C ALA A 88 -0.93 4.09 -12.00
N ALA A 89 -0.08 3.38 -11.25
CA ALA A 89 1.31 3.17 -11.62
C ALA A 89 1.38 2.32 -12.89
N ARG A 90 2.24 2.72 -13.84
CA ARG A 90 2.49 1.90 -15.03
C ARG A 90 2.96 0.50 -14.59
N PRO A 91 2.36 -0.57 -15.15
CA PRO A 91 2.83 -1.92 -14.87
C PRO A 91 4.32 -2.06 -15.16
N ILE A 92 4.99 -2.89 -14.37
CA ILE A 92 6.37 -3.28 -14.59
C ILE A 92 6.42 -4.54 -15.46
N THR A 93 7.42 -4.61 -16.33
CA THR A 93 7.69 -5.82 -17.10
C THR A 93 8.25 -6.90 -16.20
N ARG A 94 8.06 -8.17 -16.57
CA ARG A 94 8.66 -9.31 -15.87
C ARG A 94 10.17 -9.14 -15.66
N ALA A 95 10.91 -8.75 -16.70
CA ALA A 95 12.34 -8.50 -16.62
C ALA A 95 12.72 -7.33 -15.68
N HIS A 96 11.86 -6.33 -15.50
CA HIS A 96 12.08 -5.30 -14.46
C HIS A 96 11.82 -5.87 -13.06
N ALA A 97 10.79 -6.70 -12.91
CA ALA A 97 10.46 -7.29 -11.63
C ALA A 97 11.55 -8.25 -11.14
N GLU A 98 12.07 -9.12 -12.01
CA GLU A 98 13.17 -10.03 -11.69
C GLU A 98 14.43 -9.28 -11.26
N ARG A 99 14.82 -8.23 -12.00
CA ARG A 99 15.93 -7.35 -11.61
C ARG A 99 15.67 -6.67 -10.26
N THR A 100 14.43 -6.29 -9.98
CA THR A 100 14.06 -5.65 -8.72
C THR A 100 14.16 -6.63 -7.55
N VAL A 101 13.70 -7.88 -7.73
CA VAL A 101 13.83 -8.95 -6.72
C VAL A 101 15.30 -9.29 -6.46
N ALA A 102 16.12 -9.42 -7.52
CA ALA A 102 17.55 -9.67 -7.37
C ALA A 102 18.24 -8.53 -6.57
N ALA A 103 17.98 -7.27 -6.94
CA ALA A 103 18.52 -6.12 -6.23
C ALA A 103 18.00 -6.01 -4.79
N LEU A 104 16.77 -6.46 -4.52
CA LEU A 104 16.24 -6.52 -3.15
C LEU A 104 16.97 -7.57 -2.31
N LYS A 105 17.24 -8.77 -2.85
CA LYS A 105 18.04 -9.82 -2.17
C LYS A 105 19.40 -9.28 -1.74
N GLU A 106 20.09 -8.56 -2.63
CA GLU A 106 21.37 -7.91 -2.28
C GLU A 106 21.23 -6.86 -1.17
N ARG A 107 20.17 -6.03 -1.20
CA ARG A 107 19.92 -5.03 -0.14
C ARG A 107 19.59 -5.67 1.19
N ILE A 108 18.90 -6.81 1.22
CA ILE A 108 18.63 -7.56 2.46
C ILE A 108 19.95 -7.96 3.11
N GLU A 109 20.89 -8.51 2.34
CA GLU A 109 22.22 -8.85 2.84
C GLU A 109 23.00 -7.62 3.32
N GLN A 110 22.95 -6.52 2.57
CA GLN A 110 23.62 -5.26 2.95
C GLN A 110 23.06 -4.70 4.26
N ALA A 111 21.74 -4.69 4.43
CA ALA A 111 21.09 -4.23 5.66
C ALA A 111 21.52 -5.07 6.87
N ASN A 112 21.60 -6.39 6.70
CA ASN A 112 22.01 -7.29 7.77
C ASN A 112 23.48 -7.16 8.15
N ARG A 113 24.36 -6.83 7.19
CA ARG A 113 25.79 -6.58 7.45
C ARG A 113 26.07 -5.17 7.97
N ASN A 114 25.15 -4.21 7.80
CA ASN A 114 25.37 -2.83 8.20
C ASN A 114 25.39 -2.71 9.75
N PRO A 115 26.52 -2.33 10.38
CA PRO A 115 26.60 -2.16 11.83
C PRO A 115 25.81 -0.94 12.34
N ASP A 116 25.55 0.05 11.48
CA ASP A 116 24.88 1.30 11.88
C ASP A 116 23.36 1.11 12.06
N PHE A 117 22.77 0.09 11.44
CA PHE A 117 21.35 -0.22 11.65
C PHE A 117 21.13 -0.90 12.99
N LEU A 118 20.22 -0.37 13.80
CA LEU A 118 19.83 -0.98 15.08
C LEU A 118 18.85 -2.16 14.93
N PHE A 119 18.31 -2.38 13.73
CA PHE A 119 17.48 -3.52 13.39
C PHE A 119 18.14 -4.37 12.29
N ARG A 120 17.81 -5.66 12.26
CA ARG A 120 18.17 -6.60 11.19
C ARG A 120 16.93 -7.25 10.62
N VAL A 121 17.01 -7.66 9.35
CA VAL A 121 15.99 -8.44 8.66
C VAL A 121 16.18 -9.91 9.01
N THR A 122 15.15 -10.53 9.59
CA THR A 122 15.20 -11.95 9.97
C THR A 122 14.46 -12.83 9.00
N GLU A 123 13.37 -12.33 8.42
CA GLU A 123 12.55 -13.07 7.48
C GLU A 123 12.02 -12.14 6.38
N VAL A 124 11.97 -12.66 5.16
CA VAL A 124 11.42 -11.97 3.99
C VAL A 124 10.65 -12.97 3.14
N VAL A 125 9.41 -12.62 2.83
CA VAL A 125 8.53 -13.40 1.96
C VAL A 125 8.11 -12.54 0.78
N LEU A 126 8.30 -13.09 -0.42
CA LEU A 126 7.74 -12.58 -1.67
C LEU A 126 6.41 -13.27 -1.91
N TYR A 127 5.36 -12.52 -2.25
CA TYR A 127 4.04 -13.11 -2.49
C TYR A 127 3.28 -12.39 -3.59
N GLY A 128 2.04 -12.82 -3.82
CA GLY A 128 1.13 -12.14 -4.71
C GLY A 128 1.42 -12.37 -6.19
N SER A 129 1.09 -11.36 -7.01
CA SER A 129 0.94 -11.55 -8.45
C SER A 129 2.24 -11.86 -9.20
N TYR A 130 3.41 -11.51 -8.63
CA TYR A 130 4.72 -11.83 -9.18
C TYR A 130 4.90 -13.34 -9.39
N LEU A 131 4.42 -14.18 -8.47
CA LEU A 131 4.63 -15.63 -8.53
C LEU A 131 3.70 -16.35 -9.50
N ARG A 132 2.66 -15.67 -10.03
CA ARG A 132 1.67 -16.24 -10.94
C ARG A 132 2.07 -16.21 -12.43
N GLY A 133 3.29 -15.79 -12.75
CA GLY A 133 3.84 -15.85 -14.13
C GLY A 133 3.28 -14.82 -15.11
N SER A 134 2.65 -13.73 -14.64
CA SER A 134 2.18 -12.66 -15.53
C SER A 134 3.34 -11.85 -16.11
N GLU A 135 3.30 -11.59 -17.43
CA GLU A 135 4.27 -10.75 -18.16
C GLU A 135 4.24 -9.26 -17.72
N SER A 136 3.10 -8.84 -17.16
CA SER A 136 2.85 -7.47 -16.70
C SER A 136 2.36 -7.50 -15.25
N LEU A 137 3.08 -6.79 -14.37
CA LEU A 137 2.87 -6.79 -12.92
C LEU A 137 2.58 -5.36 -12.43
N GLY A 138 1.75 -5.20 -11.41
CA GLY A 138 1.54 -3.88 -10.79
C GLY A 138 2.78 -3.47 -9.99
N ASP A 139 3.10 -4.31 -9.02
CA ASP A 139 4.16 -4.19 -8.05
C ASP A 139 4.63 -5.59 -7.60
N ILE A 140 5.60 -5.60 -6.68
CA ILE A 140 6.19 -6.77 -6.04
C ILE A 140 5.82 -6.68 -4.57
N ASP A 141 4.98 -7.60 -4.12
CA ASP A 141 4.53 -7.67 -2.74
C ASP A 141 5.56 -8.42 -1.89
N ILE A 142 6.10 -7.72 -0.88
CA ILE A 142 7.11 -8.23 0.04
C ILE A 142 6.62 -8.06 1.47
N ALA A 143 6.72 -9.11 2.27
CA ALA A 143 6.56 -9.05 3.70
C ALA A 143 7.91 -9.23 4.38
N CYS A 144 8.19 -8.45 5.42
CA CYS A 144 9.43 -8.57 6.18
C CYS A 144 9.21 -8.57 7.69
N ARG A 145 10.03 -9.37 8.38
CA ARG A 145 10.18 -9.34 9.83
C ARG A 145 11.53 -8.73 10.18
N LEU A 146 11.51 -7.79 11.11
CA LEU A 146 12.69 -7.12 11.64
C LEU A 146 12.86 -7.45 13.12
N GLU A 147 14.11 -7.52 13.57
CA GLU A 147 14.49 -7.76 14.95
C GLU A 147 15.50 -6.70 15.40
N GLY A 148 15.35 -6.19 16.63
CA GLY A 148 16.33 -5.28 17.23
C GLY A 148 17.65 -5.98 17.52
N LYS A 149 18.78 -5.31 17.28
CA LYS A 149 20.13 -5.83 17.58
C LYS A 149 20.56 -5.59 19.03
N ILE A 150 19.88 -4.70 19.74
CA ILE A 150 20.21 -4.33 21.12
C ILE A 150 19.53 -5.32 22.06
N ASN A 151 20.34 -6.10 22.78
CA ASN A 151 19.88 -7.08 23.75
C ASN A 151 20.16 -6.61 25.18
N GLY A 152 19.28 -6.93 26.13
CA GLY A 152 19.50 -6.71 27.56
C GLY A 152 19.40 -5.26 28.05
N ALA A 153 19.09 -4.30 27.17
CA ALA A 153 18.77 -2.93 27.57
C ALA A 153 17.36 -2.86 28.17
N ASP A 154 17.20 -2.10 29.25
CA ASP A 154 15.87 -1.75 29.74
C ASP A 154 15.16 -0.78 28.77
N GLY A 155 13.85 -0.61 28.97
CA GLY A 155 13.06 0.23 28.08
C GLY A 155 13.46 1.70 28.06
N ALA A 156 14.07 2.24 29.13
CA ALA A 156 14.51 3.64 29.17
C ALA A 156 15.80 3.83 28.36
N THR A 157 16.76 2.95 28.60
CA THR A 157 18.04 2.91 27.88
C THR A 157 17.81 2.70 26.39
N LEU A 158 16.92 1.78 26.01
CA LEU A 158 16.61 1.54 24.59
C LEU A 158 16.01 2.77 23.92
N ARG A 159 15.14 3.51 24.63
CA ARG A 159 14.55 4.77 24.14
C ARG A 159 15.61 5.84 23.91
N ASP A 160 16.57 5.98 24.81
CA ASP A 160 17.65 6.95 24.66
C ASP A 160 18.57 6.61 23.47
N ILE A 161 18.89 5.32 23.28
CA ILE A 161 19.67 4.86 22.12
C ILE A 161 18.93 5.16 20.81
N TYR A 162 17.63 4.87 20.73
CA TYR A 162 16.82 5.14 19.53
C TYR A 162 16.72 6.63 19.23
N ARG A 163 16.56 7.45 20.27
CA ARG A 163 16.56 8.92 20.14
C ARG A 163 17.91 9.44 19.64
N GLU A 164 19.02 8.98 20.20
CA GLU A 164 20.36 9.37 19.74
C GLU A 164 20.58 8.97 18.27
N HIS A 165 20.18 7.76 17.89
CA HIS A 165 20.25 7.28 16.51
C HIS A 165 19.42 8.14 15.55
N TYR A 166 18.20 8.50 15.95
CA TYR A 166 17.35 9.41 15.19
C TYR A 166 18.01 10.77 14.98
N HIS A 167 18.60 11.37 16.02
CA HIS A 167 19.28 12.65 15.89
C HIS A 167 20.52 12.58 14.98
N LYS A 168 21.29 11.49 15.06
CA LYS A 168 22.46 11.26 14.17
C LYS A 168 22.07 11.13 12.70
N SER A 169 20.86 10.63 12.41
CA SER A 169 20.37 10.50 11.02
C SER A 169 20.18 11.84 10.29
N GLY A 170 20.15 12.96 11.01
CA GLY A 170 19.90 14.29 10.44
C GLY A 170 18.46 14.49 9.93
N ARG A 171 17.54 13.55 10.19
CA ARG A 171 16.14 13.69 9.81
C ARG A 171 15.45 14.78 10.62
N ARG A 172 14.57 15.53 9.93
CA ARG A 172 13.73 16.56 10.56
C ARG A 172 12.50 15.89 11.16
N TRP A 173 12.11 16.37 12.34
CA TRP A 173 10.93 15.92 13.09
C TRP A 173 9.66 15.95 12.23
N THR A 174 8.99 14.80 12.09
CA THR A 174 7.78 14.65 11.26
C THR A 174 6.53 14.19 12.03
N GLY A 175 6.61 13.93 13.34
CA GLY A 175 5.46 13.52 14.15
C GLY A 175 5.81 13.13 15.58
N ILE A 176 4.79 12.81 16.40
CA ILE A 176 4.97 12.33 17.77
C ILE A 176 5.63 10.94 17.74
N CYS A 177 6.55 10.67 18.67
CA CYS A 177 7.21 9.36 18.84
C CYS A 177 8.04 8.85 17.64
N CYS A 178 8.34 9.68 16.63
CA CYS A 178 9.07 9.25 15.44
C CYS A 178 10.47 8.68 15.76
N GLU A 179 11.11 9.19 16.81
CA GLU A 179 12.38 8.71 17.35
C GLU A 179 12.37 7.24 17.77
N PHE A 180 11.23 6.71 18.26
CA PHE A 180 11.14 5.32 18.72
C PHE A 180 10.99 4.31 17.59
N TYR A 181 10.29 4.69 16.52
CA TYR A 181 10.07 3.81 15.37
C TYR A 181 11.17 3.95 14.32
N TRP A 182 11.95 5.04 14.37
CA TRP A 182 12.94 5.38 13.36
C TRP A 182 13.93 4.25 13.04
N PRO A 183 14.59 3.59 14.00
CA PRO A 183 15.61 2.61 13.66
C PRO A 183 15.04 1.39 12.90
N ARG A 184 13.75 1.09 13.10
CA ARG A 184 13.02 0.08 12.32
C ARG A 184 12.67 0.61 10.93
N GLU A 185 12.08 1.79 10.86
CA GLU A 185 11.67 2.45 9.62
C GLU A 185 12.85 2.71 8.67
N GLU A 186 14.02 3.01 9.21
CA GLU A 186 15.25 3.20 8.44
C GLU A 186 15.60 1.97 7.60
N VAL A 187 15.50 0.78 8.18
CA VAL A 187 15.74 -0.49 7.47
C VAL A 187 14.69 -0.69 6.38
N LEU A 188 13.41 -0.46 6.68
CA LEU A 188 12.33 -0.59 5.69
C LEU A 188 12.51 0.36 4.50
N LEU A 189 12.86 1.62 4.75
CA LEU A 189 13.13 2.60 3.71
C LEU A 189 14.37 2.25 2.88
N PHE A 190 15.39 1.70 3.52
CA PHE A 190 16.58 1.20 2.82
C PHE A 190 16.23 0.03 1.89
N LEU A 191 15.46 -0.96 2.36
CA LEU A 191 14.99 -2.08 1.55
C LEU A 191 14.13 -1.62 0.35
N LYS A 192 13.19 -0.69 0.62
CA LYS A 192 12.31 -0.10 -0.40
C LYS A 192 13.08 0.70 -1.44
N ASN A 193 14.18 1.35 -1.05
CA ASN A 193 15.06 2.14 -1.94
C ASN A 193 14.29 3.10 -2.87
N ARG A 194 13.20 3.69 -2.36
CA ARG A 194 12.26 4.54 -3.13
C ARG A 194 11.70 3.90 -4.41
N GLN A 195 11.83 2.58 -4.57
CA GLN A 195 11.29 1.84 -5.71
C GLN A 195 9.79 1.67 -5.53
N ARG A 196 9.01 2.41 -6.32
CA ARG A 196 7.53 2.30 -6.34
C ARG A 196 7.01 0.92 -6.71
N SER A 197 7.86 0.10 -7.34
CA SER A 197 7.55 -1.27 -7.73
C SER A 197 7.60 -2.25 -6.56
N ILE A 198 8.05 -1.83 -5.38
CA ILE A 198 8.10 -2.66 -4.17
C ILE A 198 7.02 -2.17 -3.20
N SER A 199 6.08 -3.05 -2.90
CA SER A 199 5.11 -2.92 -1.82
C SER A 199 5.64 -3.71 -0.63
N LEU A 200 5.96 -2.99 0.45
CA LEU A 200 6.61 -3.55 1.63
C LEU A 200 5.60 -3.58 2.77
N HIS A 201 5.41 -4.75 3.34
CA HIS A 201 4.44 -5.06 4.39
C HIS A 201 5.14 -5.66 5.61
N GLU A 202 4.48 -5.57 6.76
CA GLU A 202 4.93 -6.31 7.94
C GLU A 202 4.62 -7.79 7.79
N MET A 203 5.45 -8.66 8.37
CA MET A 203 5.19 -10.10 8.36
C MET A 203 3.83 -10.43 8.98
N ASP A 204 3.42 -9.69 10.01
CA ASP A 204 2.15 -9.93 10.68
C ASP A 204 0.95 -9.62 9.78
N ASP A 205 1.02 -8.58 8.94
CA ASP A 205 0.01 -8.31 7.90
C ASP A 205 -0.08 -9.49 6.91
N PHE A 206 1.07 -10.00 6.46
CA PHE A 206 1.12 -11.15 5.57
C PHE A 206 0.53 -12.41 6.22
N LEU A 207 0.79 -12.63 7.50
CA LEU A 207 0.25 -13.77 8.23
C LEU A 207 -1.27 -13.65 8.43
N THR A 208 -1.78 -12.44 8.67
CA THR A 208 -3.18 -12.15 9.04
C THR A 208 -4.10 -11.74 7.88
N MET A 209 -3.56 -11.43 6.70
CA MET A 209 -4.39 -11.15 5.52
C MET A 209 -5.11 -12.39 5.00
N GLU A 210 -6.29 -12.20 4.39
CA GLU A 210 -7.03 -13.22 3.66
C GLU A 210 -6.20 -13.79 2.50
N LYS A 211 -6.22 -15.11 2.33
CA LYS A 211 -5.48 -15.82 1.29
C LYS A 211 -6.48 -16.53 0.39
N ASP A 212 -6.48 -16.16 -0.88
CA ASP A 212 -7.29 -16.83 -1.89
C ASP A 212 -6.72 -18.22 -2.25
N GLU A 213 -7.49 -19.03 -2.96
CA GLU A 213 -7.07 -20.37 -3.39
C GLU A 213 -5.83 -20.36 -4.30
N ASN A 214 -5.55 -19.23 -4.95
CA ASN A 214 -4.41 -19.03 -5.84
C ASN A 214 -3.24 -18.35 -5.13
N PHE A 215 -3.24 -18.34 -3.80
CA PHE A 215 -2.20 -17.68 -3.02
C PHE A 215 -0.88 -18.44 -3.11
N SER A 216 0.17 -17.71 -3.47
CA SER A 216 1.52 -18.25 -3.62
C SER A 216 2.50 -17.32 -2.93
N TYR A 217 3.51 -17.90 -2.30
CA TYR A 217 4.61 -17.18 -1.67
C TYR A 217 5.94 -17.91 -1.85
N GLU A 218 7.04 -17.16 -1.80
CA GLU A 218 8.43 -17.64 -1.83
C GLU A 218 9.16 -17.01 -0.64
N VAL A 219 9.86 -17.83 0.15
CA VAL A 219 10.69 -17.34 1.25
C VAL A 219 12.04 -16.92 0.69
N LEU A 220 12.34 -15.61 0.76
CA LEU A 220 13.62 -15.06 0.30
C LEU A 220 14.69 -15.08 1.40
N LEU A 221 14.27 -15.00 2.66
CA LEU A 221 15.09 -15.09 3.85
C LEU A 221 14.25 -15.67 5.00
N GLY A 222 14.86 -16.50 5.84
CA GLY A 222 14.22 -17.07 7.03
C GLY A 222 13.97 -18.58 6.94
N ASP A 223 13.34 -19.13 7.98
CA ASP A 223 12.97 -20.55 8.04
C ASP A 223 11.59 -20.76 7.40
N ALA A 224 11.57 -21.47 6.27
CA ALA A 224 10.34 -21.74 5.54
C ALA A 224 9.35 -22.61 6.32
N ALA A 225 9.82 -23.58 7.10
CA ALA A 225 8.96 -24.46 7.89
C ALA A 225 8.31 -23.70 9.05
N LYS A 226 9.05 -22.78 9.68
CA LYS A 226 8.52 -21.88 10.69
C LYS A 226 7.41 -20.98 10.13
N ILE A 227 7.65 -20.32 9.00
CA ILE A 227 6.66 -19.45 8.35
C ILE A 227 5.41 -20.24 7.96
N GLU A 228 5.57 -21.46 7.42
CA GLU A 228 4.44 -22.33 7.09
C GLU A 228 3.64 -22.72 8.33
N SER A 229 4.30 -22.99 9.46
CA SER A 229 3.63 -23.27 10.73
C SER A 229 2.82 -22.07 11.24
N GLU A 230 3.39 -20.87 11.20
CA GLU A 230 2.69 -19.62 11.60
C GLU A 230 1.45 -19.37 10.72
N LEU A 231 1.56 -19.63 9.41
CA LEU A 231 0.43 -19.53 8.48
C LEU A 231 -0.69 -20.50 8.82
N LYS A 232 -0.37 -21.76 9.15
CA LYS A 232 -1.36 -22.77 9.57
C LYS A 232 -2.04 -22.37 10.87
N GLU A 233 -1.29 -21.84 11.84
CA GLU A 233 -1.84 -21.37 13.11
C GLU A 233 -2.85 -20.23 12.89
N GLN A 234 -2.50 -19.24 12.06
CA GLN A 234 -3.40 -18.13 11.75
C GLN A 234 -4.66 -18.58 10.99
N ALA A 235 -4.53 -19.54 10.08
CA ALA A 235 -5.69 -20.13 9.41
C ALA A 235 -6.63 -20.84 10.40
N GLN A 236 -6.08 -21.55 11.40
CA GLN A 236 -6.86 -22.20 12.45
C GLN A 236 -7.57 -21.20 13.37
N LYS A 237 -6.91 -20.09 13.75
CA LYS A 237 -7.52 -19.02 14.55
C LYS A 237 -8.74 -18.42 13.85
N ARG A 238 -8.60 -18.10 12.56
CA ARG A 238 -9.73 -17.59 11.76
C ARG A 238 -10.87 -18.58 11.61
N ALA A 239 -10.57 -19.86 11.42
CA ALA A 239 -11.61 -20.90 11.36
C ALA A 239 -12.39 -21.02 12.68
N LYS A 240 -11.81 -20.59 13.80
CA LYS A 240 -12.44 -20.55 15.12
C LYS A 240 -13.16 -19.23 15.43
N GLY A 241 -13.05 -18.21 14.58
CA GLY A 241 -13.65 -16.89 14.79
C GLY A 241 -12.93 -16.00 15.81
N GLU A 242 -11.63 -16.28 16.05
CA GLU A 242 -10.71 -15.45 16.85
C GLU A 242 -9.96 -14.44 15.96
#